data_AF-A0A1F5MG25-F1
#
_entry.id   AF-A0A1F5MG25-F1
#
_cell.length_a   1.000
_cell.length_b   1.000
_cell.length_c   1.000
_cell.angle_alpha   90.00
_cell.angle_beta   90.00
_cell.angle_gamma   90.00
#
_symmetry.space_group_name_H-M   'P 1'
#
loop_
_entity.id
_entity.type
_entity.pdbx_description
1 polymer ?
#
loop_
_entity_poly.entity_id
_entity_poly.type
_entity_poly.pdbx_seq_one_letter_code
_entity_poly.pdbx_strand_id
1 'polypeptide(L)'
;MRPLLFILVSIGLLWLRSSLSKFIGGNFAAALGETLNKTIDKNPYPLFKQFLISLVIPNSHLFGSLVMWGELLNGIAITAGVVLLLKQYQVKWARLVLIGGLAGGIFLNINFWLGLGSASPASDSLNLLMIVIQMIGIVSLVKRLRVKA
;
A
#
# COMPACT_ATOMS: atom_id res chain seq x y z
N MET A 1 21.35 -6.37 2.77
CA MET A 1 20.42 -5.73 1.80
C MET A 1 19.71 -6.76 0.92
N ARG A 2 20.41 -7.75 0.33
CA ARG A 2 19.74 -8.79 -0.47
C ARG A 2 18.57 -9.49 0.26
N PRO A 3 18.69 -9.92 1.53
CA PRO A 3 17.55 -10.51 2.26
C PRO A 3 16.35 -9.55 2.36
N LEU A 4 16.60 -8.28 2.68
CA LEU A 4 15.56 -7.26 2.75
C LEU A 4 14.86 -7.08 1.40
N LEU A 5 15.60 -7.09 0.28
CA LEU A 5 14.99 -7.00 -1.05
C LEU A 5 14.02 -8.16 -1.33
N PHE A 6 14.31 -9.39 -0.89
CA PHE A 6 13.38 -10.51 -1.01
C PHE A 6 12.12 -10.32 -0.14
N ILE A 7 12.25 -9.76 1.05
CA ILE A 7 11.07 -9.40 1.87
C ILE A 7 10.24 -8.34 1.16
N LEU A 8 10.89 -7.31 0.61
CA LEU A 8 10.20 -6.23 -0.10
C LEU A 8 9.51 -6.70 -1.38
N VAL A 9 10.10 -7.64 -2.13
CA VAL A 9 9.43 -8.18 -3.33
C VAL A 9 8.18 -8.96 -2.95
N SER A 10 8.18 -9.68 -1.83
CA SER A 10 6.97 -10.33 -1.31
C SER A 10 5.85 -9.33 -1.02
N ILE A 11 6.18 -8.16 -0.46
CA ILE A 11 5.22 -7.06 -0.28
C ILE A 11 4.69 -6.55 -1.63
N GLY A 12 5.57 -6.37 -2.62
CA GLY A 12 5.17 -5.99 -3.99
C GLY A 12 4.19 -6.99 -4.60
N LEU A 13 4.46 -8.30 -4.46
CA LEU A 13 3.61 -9.38 -4.94
C LEU A 13 2.25 -9.43 -4.20
N LEU A 14 2.21 -9.14 -2.91
CA LEU A 14 0.95 -9.03 -2.16
C LEU A 14 0.07 -7.90 -2.70
N TRP A 15 0.65 -6.73 -2.99
CA TRP A 15 -0.06 -5.61 -3.62
C TRP A 15 -0.57 -5.96 -5.02
N LEU A 16 0.27 -6.59 -5.86
CA LEU A 16 -0.14 -7.05 -7.19
C LEU A 16 -1.30 -8.04 -7.10
N ARG A 17 -1.20 -9.05 -6.24
CA ARG A 17 -2.30 -10.02 -6.03
C ARG A 17 -3.58 -9.34 -5.55
N SER A 18 -3.47 -8.42 -4.60
CA SER A 18 -4.61 -7.66 -4.04
C SER A 18 -5.29 -6.78 -5.08
N SER A 19 -4.52 -6.12 -5.95
CA SER A 19 -5.06 -5.30 -7.03
C SER A 19 -5.70 -6.17 -8.13
N LEU A 20 -5.03 -7.26 -8.52
CA LEU A 20 -5.48 -8.14 -9.60
C LEU A 20 -6.83 -8.78 -9.27
N SER A 21 -7.05 -9.20 -8.02
CA SER A 21 -8.36 -9.72 -7.59
C SER A 21 -9.47 -8.67 -7.70
N LYS A 22 -9.17 -7.38 -7.47
CA LYS A 22 -10.13 -6.28 -7.62
C LYS A 22 -10.48 -6.02 -9.09
N PHE A 23 -9.48 -6.07 -9.98
CA PHE A 23 -9.71 -5.92 -11.42
C PHE A 23 -10.48 -7.10 -12.00
N ILE A 24 -10.08 -8.34 -11.68
CA ILE A 24 -10.78 -9.56 -12.13
C ILE A 24 -12.22 -9.60 -11.59
N GLY A 25 -12.43 -9.17 -10.34
CA GLY A 25 -13.76 -9.10 -9.74
C GLY A 25 -14.68 -8.05 -10.37
N GLY A 26 -14.12 -7.03 -11.05
CA GLY A 26 -14.86 -6.01 -11.81
C GLY A 26 -15.73 -5.03 -11.01
N ASN A 27 -16.10 -5.37 -9.77
CA ASN A 27 -17.11 -4.63 -8.99
C ASN A 27 -16.54 -3.86 -7.78
N PHE A 28 -15.23 -3.87 -7.55
CA PHE A 28 -14.66 -3.30 -6.33
C PHE A 28 -14.98 -1.81 -6.16
N ALA A 29 -14.83 -1.01 -7.23
CA ALA A 29 -15.07 0.43 -7.15
C ALA A 29 -16.53 0.76 -6.82
N ALA A 30 -17.48 0.03 -7.41
CA ALA A 30 -18.90 0.20 -7.11
C ALA A 30 -19.26 -0.32 -5.71
N ALA A 31 -18.65 -1.41 -5.25
CA ALA A 31 -18.94 -2.04 -3.96
C ALA A 31 -18.27 -1.37 -2.74
N LEU A 32 -17.35 -0.42 -2.95
CA LEU A 32 -16.60 0.20 -1.85
C LEU A 32 -17.51 0.91 -0.85
N GLY A 33 -18.49 1.69 -1.34
CA GLY A 33 -19.38 2.47 -0.49
C GLY A 33 -20.22 1.59 0.43
N GLU A 34 -20.78 0.50 -0.12
CA GLU A 34 -21.52 -0.50 0.67
C GLU A 34 -20.62 -1.18 1.71
N THR A 35 -19.38 -1.52 1.34
CA THR A 35 -18.40 -2.14 2.24
C THR A 35 -18.06 -1.24 3.42
N LEU A 36 -17.84 0.05 3.16
CA LEU A 36 -17.54 1.04 4.20
C LEU A 36 -18.75 1.28 5.11
N ASN A 37 -19.95 1.38 4.55
CA ASN A 37 -21.18 1.54 5.35
C ASN A 37 -21.42 0.38 6.33
N LYS A 38 -21.01 -0.85 5.99
CA LYS A 38 -21.13 -2.02 6.88
C LYS A 38 -20.23 -1.95 8.11
N THR A 39 -19.14 -1.16 8.06
CA THR A 39 -18.12 -1.12 9.12
C THR A 39 -18.00 0.24 9.79
N ILE A 40 -18.60 1.29 9.22
CA ILE A 40 -18.42 2.68 9.64
C ILE A 40 -18.80 2.94 11.11
N ASP A 41 -19.83 2.26 11.61
CA ASP A 41 -20.28 2.44 13.00
C ASP A 41 -19.30 1.89 14.02
N LYS A 42 -18.51 0.90 13.63
CA LYS A 42 -17.49 0.26 14.47
C LYS A 42 -16.12 0.91 14.35
N ASN A 43 -15.95 1.92 13.48
CA ASN A 43 -14.66 2.57 13.28
C ASN A 43 -14.30 3.44 14.52
N PRO A 44 -13.19 3.13 15.22
CA PRO A 44 -12.81 3.80 16.47
C PRO A 44 -12.17 5.17 16.26
N TYR A 45 -11.92 5.62 15.02
CA TYR A 45 -11.21 6.86 14.71
C TYR A 45 -12.19 7.97 14.27
N PRO A 46 -12.61 8.90 15.15
CA PRO A 46 -13.73 9.81 14.85
C PRO A 46 -13.48 10.73 13.65
N LEU A 47 -12.26 11.27 13.53
CA LEU A 47 -11.88 12.15 12.43
C LEU A 47 -11.87 11.41 11.08
N PHE A 48 -11.33 10.19 11.07
CA PHE A 48 -11.29 9.38 9.85
C PHE A 48 -12.69 8.86 9.48
N LYS A 49 -13.49 8.47 10.48
CA LYS A 49 -14.91 8.15 10.29
C LYS A 49 -15.68 9.31 9.65
N GLN A 50 -15.48 10.54 10.12
CA GLN A 50 -16.11 11.72 9.52
C GLN A 50 -15.64 11.95 8.08
N PHE A 51 -14.34 11.81 7.80
CA PHE A 51 -13.80 11.85 6.44
C PHE A 51 -14.43 10.79 5.52
N LEU A 52 -14.61 9.56 6.01
CA LEU A 52 -15.27 8.50 5.26
C LEU A 52 -16.72 8.86 4.93
N ILE A 53 -17.50 9.34 5.91
CA ILE A 53 -18.92 9.67 5.73
C ILE A 53 -19.11 10.87 4.81
N SER A 54 -18.28 11.91 4.97
CA SER A 54 -18.46 13.18 4.26
C SER A 54 -17.87 13.20 2.85
N LEU A 55 -16.81 12.43 2.59
CA LEU A 55 -16.09 12.49 1.32
C LEU A 55 -15.98 11.13 0.61
N VAL A 56 -15.54 10.08 1.31
CA VAL A 56 -15.21 8.81 0.65
C VAL A 56 -16.45 8.04 0.21
N ILE A 57 -17.43 7.86 1.11
CA ILE A 57 -18.65 7.10 0.84
C ILE A 57 -19.49 7.76 -0.26
N PRO A 58 -19.74 9.09 -0.25
CA PRO A 58 -20.45 9.75 -1.35
C PRO A 58 -19.73 9.68 -2.70
N ASN A 59 -18.40 9.56 -2.69
CA ASN A 59 -17.56 9.47 -3.90
C ASN A 59 -16.94 8.08 -4.06
N SER A 60 -17.61 7.02 -3.61
CA SER A 60 -17.01 5.70 -3.44
C SER A 60 -16.46 5.10 -4.73
N HIS A 61 -17.07 5.39 -5.88
CA HIS A 61 -16.57 4.94 -7.18
C HIS A 61 -15.18 5.53 -7.51
N LEU A 62 -14.99 6.83 -7.23
CA LEU A 62 -13.69 7.49 -7.41
C LEU A 62 -12.65 6.90 -6.46
N PHE A 63 -12.95 6.84 -5.16
CA PHE A 63 -12.01 6.31 -4.16
C PHE A 63 -11.70 4.82 -4.37
N GLY A 64 -12.69 4.03 -4.79
CA GLY A 64 -12.49 2.64 -5.15
C GLY A 64 -11.57 2.48 -6.34
N SER A 65 -11.72 3.34 -7.36
CA SER A 65 -10.79 3.39 -8.49
C SER A 65 -9.37 3.78 -8.06
N LEU A 66 -9.25 4.82 -7.21
CA LEU A 66 -7.96 5.26 -6.67
C LEU A 66 -7.27 4.16 -5.86
N VAL A 67 -8.02 3.40 -5.07
CA VAL A 67 -7.49 2.24 -4.34
C VAL A 67 -7.03 1.17 -5.31
N MET A 68 -7.85 0.77 -6.29
CA MET A 68 -7.48 -0.26 -7.27
C MET A 68 -6.18 0.08 -8.01
N TRP A 69 -6.10 1.30 -8.56
CA TRP A 69 -4.92 1.77 -9.27
C TRP A 69 -3.75 2.01 -8.34
N GLY A 70 -3.98 2.55 -7.15
CA GLY A 70 -2.97 2.77 -6.13
C GLY A 70 -2.27 1.46 -5.75
N GLU A 71 -3.04 0.41 -5.46
CA GLU A 71 -2.48 -0.91 -5.14
C GLU A 71 -1.66 -1.50 -6.30
N LEU A 72 -2.17 -1.39 -7.53
CA LEU A 72 -1.49 -1.92 -8.72
C LEU A 72 -0.17 -1.20 -8.97
N LEU A 73 -0.19 0.13 -9.04
CA LEU A 73 0.99 0.96 -9.28
C LEU A 73 2.02 0.77 -8.17
N ASN A 74 1.56 0.62 -6.92
CA ASN A 74 2.43 0.36 -5.80
C ASN A 74 3.10 -1.01 -5.89
N GLY A 75 2.34 -2.05 -6.25
CA GLY A 75 2.85 -3.40 -6.48
C GLY A 75 3.90 -3.43 -7.61
N ILE A 76 3.65 -2.72 -8.71
CA ILE A 76 4.59 -2.58 -9.82
C ILE A 76 5.85 -1.85 -9.37
N ALA A 77 5.73 -0.70 -8.70
CA ALA A 77 6.87 0.11 -8.28
C ALA A 77 7.80 -0.65 -7.33
N ILE A 78 7.25 -1.34 -6.32
CA ILE A 78 8.05 -2.14 -5.39
C ILE A 78 8.72 -3.31 -6.13
N THR A 79 7.95 -4.07 -6.92
CA THR A 79 8.46 -5.27 -7.60
C THR A 79 9.55 -4.91 -8.62
N ALA A 80 9.28 -3.94 -9.50
CA ALA A 80 10.24 -3.47 -10.48
C ALA A 80 11.48 -2.86 -9.81
N GLY A 81 11.29 -2.01 -8.81
CA GLY A 81 12.40 -1.40 -8.05
C GLY A 81 13.33 -2.45 -7.44
N VAL A 82 12.77 -3.50 -6.82
CA VAL A 82 13.57 -4.62 -6.29
C VAL A 82 14.29 -5.38 -7.41
N VAL A 83 13.59 -5.80 -8.46
CA VAL A 83 14.19 -6.58 -9.57
C VAL A 83 15.35 -5.82 -10.22
N LEU A 84 15.18 -4.52 -10.46
CA LEU A 84 16.22 -3.66 -11.03
C LEU A 84 17.44 -3.56 -10.10
N LEU A 85 17.24 -3.44 -8.78
CA LEU A 85 18.34 -3.44 -7.81
C LEU A 85 19.05 -4.79 -7.70
N LEU A 86 18.34 -5.91 -7.77
CA LEU A 86 18.94 -7.24 -7.79
C LEU A 86 19.81 -7.45 -9.02
N LYS A 87 19.37 -6.93 -10.18
CA LYS A 87 20.12 -6.96 -11.45
C LYS A 87 21.20 -5.88 -11.58
N GLN A 88 21.35 -4.99 -10.58
CA GLN A 88 22.25 -3.83 -10.63
C GLN A 88 22.02 -2.91 -11.85
N TYR A 89 20.79 -2.87 -12.38
CA TYR A 89 20.44 -2.10 -13.56
C TYR A 89 19.82 -0.76 -13.15
N GLN A 90 20.27 0.35 -13.77
CA GLN A 90 19.74 1.71 -13.52
C GLN A 90 19.60 2.04 -12.03
N VAL A 91 20.62 1.70 -11.23
CA VAL A 91 20.56 1.63 -9.75
C VAL A 91 20.00 2.89 -9.10
N LYS A 92 20.32 4.09 -9.60
CA LYS A 92 19.79 5.36 -9.07
C LYS A 92 18.26 5.41 -9.20
N TRP A 93 17.74 5.17 -10.40
CA TRP A 93 16.31 5.17 -10.70
C TRP A 93 15.59 4.03 -9.99
N ALA A 94 16.18 2.83 -9.97
CA ALA A 94 15.64 1.67 -9.27
C ALA A 94 15.41 1.98 -7.76
N ARG A 95 16.33 2.71 -7.12
CA ARG A 95 16.14 3.16 -5.73
C ARG A 95 15.01 4.17 -5.59
N LEU A 96 14.92 5.16 -6.48
CA LEU A 96 13.86 6.17 -6.41
C LEU A 96 12.48 5.55 -6.60
N VAL A 97 12.34 4.67 -7.59
CA VAL A 97 11.10 3.92 -7.85
C VAL A 97 10.74 3.06 -6.64
N LEU A 98 11.71 2.33 -6.07
CA LEU A 98 11.48 1.52 -4.88
C LEU A 98 11.07 2.38 -3.68
N ILE A 99 11.77 3.48 -3.40
CA ILE A 99 11.41 4.41 -2.31
C ILE A 99 9.98 4.95 -2.50
N GLY A 100 9.62 5.35 -3.73
CA GLY A 100 8.27 5.80 -4.07
C GLY A 100 7.21 4.73 -3.80
N GLY A 101 7.46 3.48 -4.24
CA GLY A 101 6.56 2.36 -3.96
C GLY A 101 6.49 1.98 -2.47
N LEU A 102 7.58 2.10 -1.71
CA LEU A 102 7.53 1.86 -0.27
C LEU A 102 6.71 2.94 0.44
N ALA A 103 6.87 4.21 0.04
CA ALA A 103 6.11 5.33 0.60
C ALA A 103 4.61 5.24 0.24
N GLY A 104 4.30 4.93 -1.03
CA GLY A 104 2.92 4.68 -1.47
C GLY A 104 2.28 3.52 -0.71
N GLY A 105 3.03 2.44 -0.49
CA GLY A 105 2.56 1.31 0.29
C GLY A 105 2.29 1.64 1.76
N ILE A 106 3.14 2.47 2.39
CA ILE A 106 2.89 2.96 3.75
C ILE A 106 1.59 3.78 3.78
N PHE A 107 1.43 4.70 2.82
CA PHE A 107 0.23 5.52 2.70
C PHE A 107 -1.04 4.66 2.56
N LEU A 108 -1.04 3.64 1.69
CA LEU A 108 -2.18 2.74 1.51
C LEU A 108 -2.48 1.95 2.79
N ASN A 109 -1.48 1.35 3.44
CA ASN A 109 -1.68 0.61 4.69
C ASN A 109 -2.24 1.51 5.81
N ILE A 110 -1.78 2.77 5.93
CA ILE A 110 -2.34 3.72 6.90
C ILE A 110 -3.82 3.98 6.60
N ASN A 111 -4.17 4.24 5.34
CA ASN A 111 -5.56 4.48 4.96
C ASN A 111 -6.44 3.25 5.19
N PHE A 112 -5.93 2.04 4.96
CA PHE A 112 -6.69 0.81 5.20
C PHE A 112 -6.85 0.53 6.69
N TRP A 113 -5.79 0.76 7.47
CA TRP A 113 -5.81 0.61 8.92
C TRP A 113 -6.80 1.58 9.57
N LEU A 114 -6.80 2.85 9.16
CA LEU A 114 -7.76 3.85 9.65
C LEU A 114 -9.17 3.63 9.10
N GLY A 115 -9.28 3.28 7.81
CA GLY A 115 -10.56 3.15 7.11
C GLY A 115 -11.35 1.92 7.52
N LEU A 116 -10.64 0.83 7.77
CA LEU A 116 -11.19 -0.42 8.29
C LEU A 116 -10.80 -0.58 9.77
N GLY A 117 -10.90 0.46 10.58
CA GLY A 117 -10.46 0.43 11.98
C GLY A 117 -11.16 -0.61 12.88
N SER A 118 -12.21 -1.27 12.37
CA SER A 118 -12.85 -2.44 12.99
C SER A 118 -12.47 -3.77 12.32
N ALA A 119 -11.35 -3.82 11.59
CA ALA A 119 -10.91 -5.01 10.89
C ALA A 119 -10.47 -6.10 11.87
N SER A 120 -10.34 -7.32 11.35
CA SER A 120 -9.83 -8.44 12.14
C SER A 120 -8.42 -8.17 12.68
N PRO A 121 -8.01 -8.77 13.81
CA PRO A 121 -6.64 -8.66 14.31
C PRO A 121 -5.57 -9.06 13.28
N ALA A 122 -5.91 -9.96 12.35
CA ALA A 122 -5.02 -10.35 11.25
C ALA A 122 -4.80 -9.20 10.25
N SER A 123 -5.87 -8.51 9.85
CA SER A 123 -5.78 -7.36 8.94
C SER A 123 -5.08 -6.17 9.58
N ASP A 124 -5.38 -5.92 10.86
CA ASP A 124 -4.74 -4.90 11.69
C ASP A 124 -3.21 -5.11 11.75
N SER A 125 -2.81 -6.31 12.19
CA SER A 125 -1.40 -6.70 12.31
C SER A 125 -0.68 -6.68 10.97
N LEU A 126 -1.34 -7.07 9.87
CA LEU A 126 -0.75 -7.08 8.54
C LEU A 126 -0.41 -5.67 8.05
N ASN A 127 -1.33 -4.70 8.19
CA ASN A 127 -1.07 -3.31 7.79
C ASN A 127 0.11 -2.73 8.57
N LEU A 128 0.13 -2.91 9.89
CA LEU A 128 1.21 -2.43 10.75
C LEU A 128 2.56 -3.07 10.40
N LEU A 129 2.58 -4.39 10.19
CA LEU A 129 3.78 -5.13 9.80
C LEU A 129 4.33 -4.62 8.45
N MET A 130 3.45 -4.44 7.47
CA MET A 130 3.84 -3.93 6.15
C MET A 130 4.40 -2.51 6.25
N ILE A 131 3.79 -1.63 7.05
CA ILE A 131 4.30 -0.27 7.31
C ILE A 131 5.71 -0.31 7.88
N VAL A 132 5.95 -1.13 8.93
CA VAL A 132 7.26 -1.25 9.58
C VAL A 132 8.32 -1.76 8.60
N ILE A 133 8.02 -2.82 7.84
CA ILE A 133 8.96 -3.36 6.86
C ILE A 133 9.29 -2.32 5.77
N GLN A 134 8.30 -1.58 5.29
CA GLN A 134 8.48 -0.55 4.28
C GLN A 134 9.33 0.62 4.82
N MET A 135 9.11 1.05 6.07
CA MET A 135 9.96 2.05 6.73
C MET A 135 11.41 1.59 6.85
N ILE A 136 11.64 0.34 7.28
CA ILE A 136 12.98 -0.26 7.33
C ILE A 136 13.62 -0.27 5.92
N GLY A 137 12.84 -0.59 4.89
CA GLY A 137 13.23 -0.52 3.49
C GLY A 137 13.72 0.87 3.09
N ILE A 138 12.92 1.92 3.34
CA ILE A 138 13.25 3.31 3.00
C ILE A 138 14.53 3.74 3.73
N VAL A 139 14.60 3.56 5.06
CA VAL A 139 15.77 3.95 5.85
C VAL A 139 17.04 3.26 5.34
N SER A 140 16.94 1.96 5.01
CA SER A 140 18.08 1.19 4.50
C SER A 140 18.54 1.65 3.11
N LEU A 141 17.61 2.09 2.26
CA LEU A 141 17.92 2.62 0.93
C LEU A 141 18.55 4.03 1.01
N VAL A 142 18.01 4.90 1.86
CA VAL A 142 18.51 6.27 2.06
C VAL A 142 19.91 6.27 2.66
N LYS A 143 20.18 5.43 3.67
CA LYS A 143 21.54 5.31 4.25
C LYS A 143 22.58 4.94 3.18
N ARG A 144 22.22 4.12 2.18
CA ARG A 144 23.13 3.74 1.08
C ARG A 144 23.30 4.80 0.00
N LEU A 145 22.41 5.79 -0.09
CA LEU A 145 22.62 6.96 -0.94
C LEU A 145 23.69 7.86 -0.36
N ARG A 146 23.64 8.10 0.97
CA ARG A 146 24.60 8.96 1.68
C ARG A 146 26.03 8.42 1.72
N VAL A 147 26.22 7.10 1.67
CA VAL A 147 27.55 6.46 1.72
C VAL A 147 28.27 6.47 0.35
N LYS A 148 27.57 6.78 -0.75
CA LYS A 148 28.12 6.80 -2.12
C LYS A 148 28.25 8.20 -2.73
N ALA A 149 27.94 9.24 -1.97
CA ALA A 149 28.15 10.64 -2.33
C ALA A 149 29.40 11.15 -1.60
#